data_AF-A0A3B8L3R4-F1
#
_entry.id   AF-A0A3B8L3R4-F1
#
_cell.length_a   1.000
_cell.length_b   1.000
_cell.length_c   1.000
_cell.angle_alpha   90.00
_cell.angle_beta   90.00
_cell.angle_gamma   90.00
#
_symmetry.space_group_name_H-M   'P 1'
#
loop_
_entity.id
_entity.type
_entity.pdbx_description
1 polymer ?
#
loop_
_entity_poly.entity_id
_entity_poly.type
_entity_poly.pdbx_seq_one_letter_code
_entity_poly.pdbx_strand_id
1 'polypeptide(L)'
;WENSSNRLDVQLASSRDGIHWRRAGGRKTLIPNGKKGTWDGGCIFTAAQPLQVKGDTIYIYYSGLSLDHEEDRPSRRERPEYGESSIGVATLRRDGFVSMRAGKTPGHVLTRVLKWPAGRRLHVNVDASKGQLRVAVLDGDGQPLAGFKHSRVVSGDHTDVAIRWPRSDGKGPSTRLVQLRFELTDADLYSYWLK
;
A
#
# COMPACT_ATOMS: atom_id res chain seq x y z
N TRP A 1 -12.44 -25.45 -17.34
CA TRP A 1 -11.44 -24.37 -17.18
C TRP A 1 -11.44 -23.41 -18.37
N GLU A 2 -12.60 -23.17 -19.00
CA GLU A 2 -12.71 -22.50 -20.31
C GLU A 2 -13.00 -20.99 -20.22
N ASN A 3 -12.55 -20.31 -19.16
CA ASN A 3 -12.88 -18.88 -19.00
C ASN A 3 -11.76 -18.04 -18.35
N SER A 4 -10.50 -18.48 -18.46
CA SER A 4 -9.37 -17.59 -18.22
C SER A 4 -9.05 -16.85 -19.52
N SER A 5 -8.87 -15.53 -19.47
CA SER A 5 -8.47 -14.68 -20.61
C SER A 5 -7.14 -15.07 -21.25
N ASN A 6 -6.47 -16.11 -20.72
CA ASN A 6 -5.11 -16.53 -21.05
C ASN A 6 -4.07 -15.42 -20.92
N ARG A 7 -4.40 -14.38 -20.14
CA ARG A 7 -3.53 -13.25 -19.84
C ARG A 7 -2.88 -13.42 -18.49
N LEU A 8 -1.69 -12.87 -18.36
CA LEU A 8 -0.97 -12.80 -17.10
C LEU A 8 -0.98 -11.38 -16.56
N ASP A 9 -1.45 -11.25 -15.33
CA ASP A 9 -1.46 -10.01 -14.57
C ASP A 9 -0.61 -10.13 -13.30
N VAL A 10 -0.41 -8.99 -12.62
CA VAL A 10 0.37 -8.96 -11.38
C VAL A 10 -0.58 -8.81 -10.20
N GLN A 11 -0.46 -9.70 -9.21
CA GLN A 11 -1.17 -9.60 -7.93
C GLN A 11 -0.18 -9.46 -6.77
N LEU A 12 -0.64 -8.88 -5.66
CA LEU A 12 0.18 -8.71 -4.46
C LEU A 12 0.00 -9.88 -3.47
N ALA A 13 1.10 -10.45 -3.03
CA ALA A 13 1.16 -11.35 -1.89
C ALA A 13 2.18 -10.85 -0.87
N SER A 14 1.91 -11.07 0.42
CA SER A 14 2.83 -10.70 1.49
C SER A 14 2.97 -11.82 2.51
N SER A 15 4.14 -11.86 3.16
CA SER A 15 4.47 -12.80 4.22
C SER A 15 5.32 -12.09 5.28
N ARG A 16 5.17 -12.51 6.54
CA ARG A 16 6.00 -12.04 7.66
C ARG A 16 7.18 -12.95 7.96
N ASP A 17 7.10 -14.21 7.56
CA ASP A 17 8.08 -15.26 7.84
C ASP A 17 8.72 -15.83 6.56
N GLY A 18 8.28 -15.38 5.38
CA GLY A 18 8.72 -15.91 4.09
C GLY A 18 8.12 -17.27 3.72
N ILE A 19 7.36 -17.89 4.63
CA ILE A 19 6.82 -19.25 4.49
C ILE A 19 5.32 -19.20 4.24
N HIS A 20 4.58 -18.45 5.07
CA HIS A 20 3.14 -18.33 5.00
C HIS A 20 2.75 -17.06 4.25
N TRP A 21 2.14 -17.23 3.08
CA TRP A 21 1.79 -16.12 2.19
C TRP A 21 0.29 -15.83 2.20
N ARG A 22 -0.04 -14.54 2.13
CA ARG A 22 -1.42 -14.05 2.01
C ARG A 22 -1.55 -13.18 0.76
N ARG A 23 -2.54 -13.48 -0.09
CA ARG A 23 -2.88 -12.59 -1.21
C ARG A 23 -3.66 -11.38 -0.69
N ALA A 24 -3.15 -10.19 -0.97
CA ALA A 24 -3.71 -8.95 -0.47
C ALA A 24 -4.87 -8.44 -1.36
N GLY A 25 -5.62 -7.45 -0.87
CA GLY A 25 -6.60 -6.71 -1.68
C GLY A 25 -7.71 -7.55 -2.32
N GLY A 26 -8.05 -8.72 -1.77
CA GLY A 26 -9.03 -9.62 -2.36
C GLY A 26 -8.59 -10.19 -3.72
N ARG A 27 -7.28 -10.33 -3.95
CA ARG A 27 -6.68 -10.76 -5.24
C ARG A 27 -6.93 -9.78 -6.39
N LYS A 28 -7.25 -8.53 -6.11
CA LYS A 28 -7.27 -7.49 -7.14
C LYS A 28 -5.89 -7.36 -7.77
N THR A 29 -5.90 -7.15 -9.07
CA THR A 29 -4.72 -6.89 -9.88
C THR A 29 -4.01 -5.62 -9.42
N LEU A 30 -2.70 -5.71 -9.20
CA LEU A 30 -1.81 -4.60 -8.85
C LEU A 30 -1.35 -3.85 -10.10
N ILE A 31 -0.93 -4.58 -11.14
CA ILE A 31 -0.58 -4.03 -12.46
C ILE A 31 -1.47 -4.72 -13.49
N PRO A 32 -2.53 -4.05 -13.98
CA PRO A 32 -3.43 -4.63 -14.97
C PRO A 32 -2.78 -4.68 -16.35
N ASN A 33 -3.21 -5.63 -17.18
CA ASN A 33 -2.87 -5.62 -18.59
C ASN A 33 -3.40 -4.37 -19.28
N GLY A 34 -2.69 -3.95 -20.33
CA GLY A 34 -3.19 -2.98 -21.29
C GLY A 34 -4.38 -3.51 -22.10
N LYS A 35 -4.79 -2.72 -23.09
CA LYS A 35 -5.82 -3.15 -24.05
C LYS A 35 -5.26 -4.31 -24.90
N LYS A 36 -6.12 -5.21 -25.38
CA LYS A 36 -5.67 -6.30 -26.28
C LYS A 36 -4.93 -5.70 -27.49
N GLY A 37 -3.77 -6.26 -27.83
CA GLY A 37 -2.93 -5.80 -28.94
C GLY A 37 -2.04 -4.59 -28.63
N THR A 38 -2.08 -4.03 -27.41
CA THR A 38 -1.02 -3.11 -26.96
C THR A 38 0.19 -3.90 -26.47
N TRP A 39 1.36 -3.26 -26.39
CA TRP A 39 2.64 -3.90 -26.03
C TRP A 39 2.62 -4.65 -24.68
N ASP A 40 1.69 -4.32 -23.78
CA ASP A 40 1.47 -4.90 -22.45
C ASP A 40 0.07 -5.52 -22.29
N GLY A 41 -0.62 -5.77 -23.41
CA GLY A 41 -2.01 -6.19 -23.45
C GLY A 41 -2.28 -7.66 -23.11
N GLY A 42 -1.25 -8.51 -23.21
CA GLY A 42 -1.38 -9.96 -23.06
C GLY A 42 -0.78 -10.49 -21.76
N CYS A 43 0.52 -10.30 -21.54
CA CYS A 43 1.20 -10.78 -20.34
C CYS A 43 2.06 -9.71 -19.68
N ILE A 44 1.95 -9.59 -18.35
CA ILE A 44 2.82 -8.77 -17.52
C ILE A 44 3.69 -9.67 -16.64
N PHE A 45 5.00 -9.46 -16.69
CA PHE A 45 5.97 -10.12 -15.83
C PHE A 45 6.76 -9.09 -15.03
N THR A 46 6.82 -9.22 -13.71
CA THR A 46 7.69 -8.34 -12.90
C THR A 46 9.14 -8.83 -12.96
N ALA A 47 10.09 -7.91 -12.95
CA ALA A 47 11.51 -8.25 -12.84
C ALA A 47 11.82 -8.91 -11.48
N ALA A 48 12.95 -9.63 -11.37
CA ALA A 48 13.35 -10.30 -10.11
C ALA A 48 13.58 -9.32 -8.94
N GLN A 49 13.94 -8.06 -9.24
CA GLN A 49 14.08 -6.95 -8.28
C GLN A 49 13.34 -5.72 -8.83
N PRO A 50 12.00 -5.77 -8.92
CA PRO A 50 11.26 -4.81 -9.73
C PRO A 50 11.12 -3.46 -9.04
N LEU A 51 11.28 -3.41 -7.72
CA LEU A 51 10.99 -2.24 -6.89
C LEU A 51 12.23 -1.36 -6.72
N GLN A 52 12.17 -0.14 -7.25
CA GLN A 52 13.14 0.92 -7.02
C GLN A 52 12.47 2.07 -6.27
N VAL A 53 13.08 2.55 -5.19
CA VAL A 53 12.52 3.64 -4.37
C VAL A 53 13.32 4.92 -4.60
N LYS A 54 12.65 5.99 -5.04
CA LYS A 54 13.25 7.32 -5.17
C LYS A 54 12.34 8.34 -4.49
N GLY A 55 12.81 8.90 -3.38
CA GLY A 55 12.00 9.77 -2.53
C GLY A 55 10.74 9.05 -2.04
N ASP A 56 9.59 9.60 -2.42
CA ASP A 56 8.26 9.11 -2.01
C ASP A 56 7.56 8.29 -3.10
N THR A 57 8.31 7.84 -4.12
CA THR A 57 7.79 7.04 -5.22
C THR A 57 8.50 5.69 -5.28
N ILE A 58 7.70 4.63 -5.39
CA ILE A 58 8.11 3.28 -5.74
C ILE A 58 7.89 3.10 -7.23
N TYR A 59 8.95 2.75 -7.96
CA TYR A 59 8.91 2.37 -9.36
C TYR A 59 8.94 0.85 -9.44
N ILE A 60 8.00 0.27 -10.19
CA ILE A 60 7.89 -1.17 -10.42
C ILE A 60 8.15 -1.42 -11.90
N TYR A 61 9.34 -1.88 -12.22
CA TYR A 61 9.70 -2.24 -13.60
C TYR A 61 9.14 -3.61 -13.95
N TYR A 62 8.53 -3.69 -15.14
CA TYR A 62 7.91 -4.92 -15.63
C TYR A 62 8.19 -5.12 -17.12
N SER A 63 8.14 -6.37 -17.57
CA SER A 63 8.12 -6.73 -18.98
C SER A 63 6.67 -6.95 -19.41
N GLY A 64 6.29 -6.32 -20.52
CA GLY A 64 4.99 -6.51 -21.18
C GLY A 64 5.17 -7.32 -22.46
N LEU A 65 4.21 -8.23 -22.70
CA LEU A 65 4.01 -8.88 -23.99
C LEU A 65 2.62 -8.54 -24.50
N SER A 66 2.52 -8.32 -25.81
CA SER A 66 1.26 -7.99 -26.47
C SER A 66 0.32 -9.18 -26.66
N LEU A 67 0.88 -10.40 -26.66
CA LEU A 67 0.18 -11.65 -26.94
C LEU A 67 -0.28 -12.35 -25.65
N ASP A 68 -1.41 -13.05 -25.76
CA ASP A 68 -1.91 -13.91 -24.68
C ASP A 68 -0.91 -15.09 -24.45
N HIS A 69 -0.89 -15.69 -23.26
CA HIS A 69 0.20 -16.59 -22.80
C HIS A 69 0.41 -17.83 -23.68
N GLU A 70 -0.66 -18.40 -24.22
CA GLU A 70 -0.61 -19.56 -25.14
C GLU A 70 -0.94 -19.17 -26.58
N GLU A 71 -0.90 -17.88 -26.93
CA GLU A 71 -1.05 -17.45 -28.31
C GLU A 71 0.21 -17.79 -29.11
N ASP A 72 0.02 -18.37 -30.31
CA ASP A 72 1.13 -18.68 -31.22
C ASP A 72 1.92 -17.41 -31.53
N ARG A 73 3.24 -17.50 -31.34
CA ARG A 73 4.12 -16.35 -31.61
C ARG A 73 4.35 -16.23 -33.11
N PRO A 74 3.83 -15.19 -33.78
CA PRO A 74 4.09 -14.97 -35.20
C PRO A 74 5.58 -14.72 -35.40
N SER A 75 6.11 -15.05 -36.59
CA SER A 75 7.51 -14.76 -36.87
C SER A 75 7.77 -13.25 -36.83
N ARG A 76 8.99 -12.82 -36.46
CA ARG A 76 9.35 -11.39 -36.44
C ARG A 76 9.15 -10.69 -37.80
N ARG A 77 9.09 -11.46 -38.90
CA ARG A 77 8.75 -10.98 -40.25
C ARG A 77 7.26 -10.74 -40.44
N GLU A 78 6.40 -11.50 -39.77
CA GLU A 78 4.92 -11.41 -39.88
C GLU A 78 4.31 -10.28 -39.06
N ARG A 79 5.00 -9.84 -37.99
CA ARG A 79 4.57 -8.74 -37.09
C ARG A 79 5.78 -7.93 -36.61
N PRO A 80 6.31 -7.00 -37.42
CA PRO A 80 7.47 -6.19 -37.04
C PRO A 80 7.16 -5.10 -36.01
N GLU A 81 5.89 -4.70 -35.85
CA GLU A 81 5.48 -3.51 -35.08
C GLU A 81 5.59 -3.60 -33.54
N TYR A 82 5.64 -4.80 -32.94
CA TYR A 82 5.58 -4.93 -31.46
C TYR A 82 6.89 -5.34 -30.79
N GLY A 83 7.84 -5.90 -31.54
CA GLY A 83 8.86 -6.73 -30.90
C GLY A 83 8.23 -7.87 -30.08
N GLU A 84 9.03 -8.75 -29.48
CA GLU A 84 8.47 -9.84 -28.65
C GLU A 84 8.10 -9.39 -27.23
N SER A 85 8.61 -8.23 -26.80
CA SER A 85 8.37 -7.67 -25.46
C SER A 85 8.84 -6.22 -25.37
N SER A 86 8.36 -5.50 -24.35
CA SER A 86 8.83 -4.14 -24.01
C SER A 86 8.89 -3.97 -22.49
N ILE A 87 9.67 -2.98 -22.02
CA ILE A 87 9.81 -2.68 -20.59
C ILE A 87 8.92 -1.50 -20.22
N GLY A 88 8.09 -1.71 -19.21
CA GLY A 88 7.25 -0.70 -18.58
C GLY A 88 7.72 -0.28 -17.21
N VAL A 89 7.14 0.81 -16.73
CA VAL A 89 7.24 1.23 -15.33
C VAL A 89 5.86 1.59 -14.79
N ALA A 90 5.46 0.93 -13.71
CA ALA A 90 4.33 1.33 -12.89
C ALA A 90 4.85 2.09 -11.67
N THR A 91 4.05 3.04 -11.15
CA THR A 91 4.46 3.83 -9.98
C THR A 91 3.44 3.71 -8.85
N LEU A 92 3.93 3.61 -7.62
CA LEU A 92 3.15 3.72 -6.40
C LEU A 92 3.76 4.81 -5.52
N ARG A 93 2.96 5.38 -4.62
CA ARG A 93 3.51 6.12 -3.48
C ARG A 93 4.32 5.18 -2.59
N ARG A 94 5.32 5.71 -1.88
CA ARG A 94 6.06 4.98 -0.84
C ARG A 94 5.07 4.37 0.15
N ASP A 95 5.29 3.11 0.52
CA ASP A 95 4.42 2.30 1.39
C ASP A 95 2.94 2.23 0.97
N GLY A 96 2.61 2.51 -0.29
CA GLY A 96 1.25 2.68 -0.80
C GLY A 96 0.54 1.45 -1.35
N PHE A 97 1.00 0.24 -1.01
CA PHE A 97 0.55 -0.98 -1.69
C PHE A 97 -0.95 -1.29 -1.48
N VAL A 98 -1.43 -1.20 -0.24
CA VAL A 98 -2.83 -1.44 0.15
C VAL A 98 -3.18 -0.55 1.33
N SER A 99 -4.36 0.06 1.33
CA SER A 99 -4.86 0.86 2.44
C SER A 99 -5.92 0.13 3.27
N MET A 100 -6.04 0.55 4.53
CA MET A 100 -7.24 0.36 5.33
C MET A 100 -8.15 1.58 5.09
N ARG A 101 -9.28 1.35 4.40
CA ARG A 101 -10.18 2.40 3.95
C ARG A 101 -11.40 2.55 4.85
N ALA A 102 -11.73 3.79 5.22
CA ALA A 102 -13.05 4.15 5.72
C ALA A 102 -13.77 5.06 4.72
N GLY A 103 -15.07 4.84 4.51
CA GLY A 103 -15.92 5.71 3.71
C GLY A 103 -16.53 6.83 4.55
N LYS A 104 -17.71 7.31 4.14
CA LYS A 104 -18.48 8.32 4.90
C LYS A 104 -18.88 7.83 6.29
N THR A 105 -19.19 6.54 6.43
CA THR A 105 -19.36 5.91 7.74
C THR A 105 -17.98 5.77 8.39
N PRO A 106 -17.73 6.41 9.55
CA PRO A 106 -16.45 6.33 10.21
C PRO A 106 -16.08 4.89 10.57
N GLY A 107 -14.78 4.59 10.50
CA GLY A 107 -14.22 3.29 10.87
C GLY A 107 -12.99 3.46 11.74
N HIS A 108 -12.53 2.38 12.36
CA HIS A 108 -11.29 2.42 13.11
C HIS A 108 -10.44 1.17 12.91
N VAL A 109 -9.13 1.34 13.11
CA VAL A 109 -8.14 0.28 13.15
C VAL A 109 -7.51 0.28 14.54
N LEU A 110 -7.53 -0.87 15.21
CA LEU A 110 -6.83 -1.09 16.46
C LEU A 110 -5.60 -1.98 16.23
N THR A 111 -4.43 -1.53 16.64
CA THR A 111 -3.21 -2.35 16.54
C THR A 111 -3.16 -3.40 17.64
N ARG A 112 -2.35 -4.45 17.43
CA ARG A 112 -1.83 -5.23 18.55
C ARG A 112 -0.99 -4.33 19.45
N VAL A 113 -0.75 -4.78 20.69
CA VAL A 113 0.19 -4.12 21.59
C VAL A 113 1.55 -4.03 20.92
N LEU A 114 2.12 -2.83 20.89
CA LEU A 114 3.43 -2.54 20.33
C LEU A 114 4.31 -1.83 21.35
N LYS A 115 5.62 -1.97 21.16
CA LYS A 115 6.62 -1.23 21.93
C LYS A 115 6.85 0.13 21.28
N TRP A 116 6.64 1.21 22.03
CA TRP A 116 6.99 2.57 21.63
C TRP A 116 8.32 2.98 22.28
N PRO A 117 9.43 3.06 21.52
CA PRO A 117 10.72 3.47 22.07
C PRO A 117 10.73 4.96 22.45
N ALA A 118 11.38 5.30 23.57
CA ALA A 118 11.51 6.69 24.01
C ALA A 118 12.11 7.58 22.91
N GLY A 119 11.63 8.82 22.81
CA GLY A 119 12.11 9.81 21.84
C GLY A 119 11.57 9.64 20.42
N ARG A 120 10.83 8.56 20.12
CA ARG A 120 10.22 8.36 18.80
C ARG A 120 8.87 9.06 18.68
N ARG A 121 8.57 9.54 17.48
CA ARG A 121 7.27 10.11 17.09
C ARG A 121 6.52 9.09 16.24
N LEU A 122 5.19 9.13 16.29
CA LEU A 122 4.34 8.35 15.39
C LEU A 122 4.19 9.08 14.08
N HIS A 123 4.48 8.39 12.98
CA HIS A 123 4.29 8.86 11.62
C HIS A 123 3.31 7.95 10.89
N VAL A 124 2.59 8.52 9.94
CA VAL A 124 1.63 7.79 9.10
C VAL A 124 1.80 8.16 7.63
N ASN A 125 1.44 7.22 6.78
CA ASN A 125 1.15 7.43 5.37
C ASN A 125 -0.37 7.30 5.18
N VAL A 126 -1.01 8.39 4.77
CA VAL A 126 -2.47 8.52 4.74
C VAL A 126 -2.91 9.39 3.56
N ASP A 127 -3.97 8.98 2.88
CA ASP A 127 -4.79 9.89 2.06
C ASP A 127 -6.09 10.19 2.82
N ALA A 128 -6.13 11.37 3.42
CA ALA A 128 -7.33 11.94 4.04
C ALA A 128 -7.73 13.24 3.31
N SER A 129 -7.52 13.31 1.99
CA SER A 129 -7.89 14.47 1.18
C SER A 129 -9.38 14.81 1.21
N LYS A 130 -10.23 13.81 1.42
CA LYS A 130 -11.70 13.93 1.45
C LYS A 130 -12.29 13.87 2.85
N GLY A 131 -11.45 13.76 3.87
CA GLY A 131 -11.91 13.49 5.23
C GLY A 131 -10.83 13.74 6.25
N GLN A 132 -10.67 12.78 7.17
CA GLN A 132 -9.77 12.96 8.30
C GLN A 132 -9.30 11.65 8.92
N LEU A 133 -8.14 11.75 9.55
CA LEU A 133 -7.59 10.77 10.48
C LEU A 133 -7.38 11.42 11.86
N ARG A 134 -7.72 10.67 12.92
CA ARG A 134 -7.28 10.92 14.29
C ARG A 134 -6.69 9.66 14.89
N VAL A 135 -5.82 9.82 15.88
CA VAL A 135 -5.20 8.71 16.59
C VAL A 135 -5.35 8.85 18.09
N ALA A 136 -5.79 7.78 18.73
CA ALA A 136 -5.72 7.60 20.17
C ALA A 136 -4.59 6.62 20.53
N VAL A 137 -3.91 6.87 21.65
CA VAL A 137 -2.98 5.90 22.24
C VAL A 137 -3.62 5.29 23.47
N LEU A 138 -3.67 3.96 23.50
CA LEU A 138 -4.28 3.17 24.56
C LEU A 138 -3.20 2.42 25.36
N ASP A 139 -3.49 2.13 26.62
CA ASP A 139 -2.67 1.23 27.44
C ASP A 139 -2.89 -0.25 27.07
N GLY A 140 -2.32 -1.15 27.87
CA GLY A 140 -2.45 -2.60 27.69
C GLY A 140 -3.88 -3.12 27.84
N ASP A 141 -4.73 -2.40 28.57
CA ASP A 141 -6.13 -2.74 28.84
C ASP A 141 -7.09 -2.06 27.87
N GLY A 142 -6.56 -1.37 26.85
CA GLY A 142 -7.34 -0.67 25.83
C GLY A 142 -7.93 0.67 26.31
N GLN A 143 -7.49 1.19 27.45
CA GLN A 143 -7.96 2.49 27.95
C GLN A 143 -7.14 3.64 27.35
N PRO A 144 -7.78 4.73 26.88
CA PRO A 144 -7.07 5.89 26.35
C PRO A 144 -6.17 6.55 27.38
N LEU A 145 -4.88 6.69 27.06
CA LEU A 145 -3.91 7.37 27.92
C LEU A 145 -4.25 8.86 28.05
N ALA A 146 -4.07 9.40 29.26
CA ALA A 146 -4.25 10.83 29.53
C ALA A 146 -3.35 11.68 28.63
N GLY A 147 -3.93 12.66 27.92
CA GLY A 147 -3.22 13.50 26.96
C GLY A 147 -3.08 12.89 25.55
N PHE A 148 -3.44 11.61 25.36
CA PHE A 148 -3.34 10.90 24.08
C PHE A 148 -4.69 10.38 23.55
N LYS A 149 -5.81 10.85 24.12
CA LYS A 149 -7.17 10.42 23.73
C LYS A 149 -7.51 10.75 22.28
N HIS A 150 -7.13 11.94 21.81
CA HIS A 150 -7.34 12.37 20.43
C HIS A 150 -6.15 13.19 19.95
N SER A 151 -5.55 12.78 18.84
CA SER A 151 -4.59 13.61 18.13
C SER A 151 -5.28 14.82 17.50
N ARG A 152 -4.48 15.78 17.05
CA ARG A 152 -4.92 16.76 16.05
C ARG A 152 -5.40 16.01 14.80
N VAL A 153 -6.34 16.63 14.09
CA VAL A 153 -6.83 16.11 12.80
C VAL A 153 -5.69 16.11 11.81
N VAL A 154 -5.56 15.00 11.08
CA VAL A 154 -4.77 14.93 9.84
C VAL A 154 -5.74 14.88 8.67
N SER A 155 -5.58 15.80 7.73
CA SER A 155 -6.29 15.85 6.45
C SER A 155 -5.28 16.06 5.32
N GLY A 156 -5.70 15.80 4.08
CA GLY A 156 -4.82 15.84 2.90
C GLY A 156 -4.12 14.51 2.62
N ASP A 157 -3.33 14.49 1.55
CA ASP A 157 -2.59 13.31 1.10
C ASP A 157 -1.11 13.41 1.50
N HIS A 158 -0.64 12.50 2.37
CA HIS A 158 0.68 12.54 3.00
C HIS A 158 1.36 11.18 2.98
N THR A 159 2.56 11.11 2.40
CA THR A 159 3.43 9.91 2.46
C THR A 159 4.16 9.79 3.78
N ASP A 160 4.40 10.90 4.48
CA ASP A 160 5.00 10.97 5.81
C ASP A 160 4.43 12.19 6.57
N VAL A 161 3.57 11.95 7.55
CA VAL A 161 3.11 12.99 8.48
C VAL A 161 3.19 12.54 9.93
N ALA A 162 3.79 13.39 10.77
CA ALA A 162 3.92 13.16 12.20
C ALA A 162 2.60 13.44 12.92
N ILE A 163 2.11 12.47 13.69
CA ILE A 163 0.93 12.63 14.54
C ILE A 163 1.29 13.48 15.76
N ARG A 164 0.42 14.44 16.07
CA ARG A 164 0.59 15.36 17.21
C ARG A 164 -0.62 15.36 18.10
N TRP A 165 -0.41 15.31 19.41
CA TRP A 165 -1.45 15.54 20.41
C TRP A 165 -1.30 16.94 21.02
N PRO A 166 -2.40 17.58 21.43
CA PRO A 166 -2.40 18.98 21.88
C PRO A 166 -1.36 19.31 22.97
N ARG A 167 -1.07 18.37 23.87
CA ARG A 167 -0.17 18.59 25.03
C ARG A 167 1.19 17.87 24.92
N SER A 168 1.43 17.08 23.87
CA SER A 168 2.68 16.31 23.73
C SER A 168 3.58 16.80 22.59
N ASP A 169 3.08 17.67 21.70
CA ASP A 169 3.77 18.12 20.48
C ASP A 169 4.44 16.98 19.69
N GLY A 170 3.75 15.82 19.64
CA GLY A 170 4.21 14.62 18.93
C GLY A 170 5.18 13.73 19.72
N LYS A 171 5.57 14.11 20.95
CA LYS A 171 6.28 13.20 21.87
C LYS A 171 5.34 12.04 22.23
N GLY A 172 5.89 10.82 22.19
CA GLY A 172 5.19 9.61 22.61
C GLY A 172 4.87 9.58 24.11
N PRO A 173 4.03 8.63 24.56
CA PRO A 173 3.69 8.46 25.97
C PRO A 173 4.88 7.95 26.79
N SER A 174 4.78 8.07 28.13
CA SER A 174 5.78 7.55 29.06
C SER A 174 5.76 6.02 29.15
N THR A 175 4.58 5.40 29.04
CA THR A 175 4.46 3.94 28.91
C THR A 175 4.99 3.47 27.55
N ARG A 176 5.69 2.34 27.56
CA ARG A 176 6.32 1.78 26.36
C ARG A 176 5.45 0.74 25.67
N LEU A 177 4.46 0.14 26.33
CA LEU A 177 3.57 -0.85 25.73
C LEU A 177 2.21 -0.22 25.54
N VAL A 178 1.81 -0.09 24.27
CA VAL A 178 0.60 0.65 23.90
C VAL A 178 -0.09 0.00 22.71
N GLN A 179 -1.36 0.34 22.55
CA GLN A 179 -2.10 0.12 21.30
C GLN A 179 -2.39 1.47 20.64
N LEU A 180 -2.48 1.48 19.32
CA LEU A 180 -2.88 2.65 18.55
C LEU A 180 -4.27 2.40 17.98
N ARG A 181 -5.19 3.34 18.23
CA ARG A 181 -6.49 3.36 17.57
C ARG A 181 -6.51 4.48 16.55
N PHE A 182 -6.53 4.13 15.28
CA PHE A 182 -6.69 5.05 14.16
C PHE A 182 -8.18 5.19 13.88
N GLU A 183 -8.70 6.40 13.93
CA GLU A 183 -10.10 6.75 13.65
C GLU A 183 -10.15 7.47 12.31
N LEU A 184 -10.85 6.90 11.33
CA LEU A 184 -10.87 7.37 9.95
C LEU A 184 -12.28 7.76 9.52
N THR A 185 -12.38 8.78 8.67
CA THR A 185 -13.60 9.12 7.92
C THR A 185 -13.17 9.59 6.54
N ASP A 186 -13.75 8.99 5.49
CA ASP A 186 -13.42 9.23 4.08
C ASP A 186 -11.91 9.33 3.82
N ALA A 187 -11.18 8.30 4.26
CA ALA A 187 -9.72 8.27 4.29
C ALA A 187 -9.15 6.86 4.12
N ASP A 188 -7.90 6.81 3.66
CA ASP A 188 -7.10 5.62 3.42
C ASP A 188 -5.81 5.67 4.26
N LEU A 189 -5.66 4.78 5.24
CA LEU A 189 -4.41 4.60 5.98
C LEU A 189 -3.58 3.49 5.33
N TYR A 190 -2.42 3.84 4.81
CA TYR A 190 -1.52 2.91 4.11
C TYR A 190 -0.51 2.25 5.07
N SER A 191 0.17 3.06 5.88
CA SER A 191 1.18 2.57 6.82
C SER A 191 1.35 3.50 8.04
N TYR A 192 1.99 2.98 9.08
CA TYR A 192 2.40 3.74 10.25
C TYR A 192 3.74 3.21 10.78
N TRP A 193 4.55 4.09 11.37
CA TRP A 193 5.83 3.72 11.97
C TRP A 193 6.26 4.71 13.06
N LEU A 194 7.28 4.31 13.84
CA LEU A 194 7.88 5.14 14.88
C LEU A 194 9.26 5.61 14.41
N LYS A 195 9.46 6.93 14.31
CA LYS A 195 10.68 7.59 13.81
C LYS A 195 11.33 8.46 14.87
#